data_AF-A0A9W3XL44-F1
#
_entry.id   AF-A0A9W3XL44-F1
#
_cell.length_a   1.000
_cell.length_b   1.000
_cell.length_c   1.000
_cell.angle_alpha   90.00
_cell.angle_beta   90.00
_cell.angle_gamma   90.00
#
_symmetry.space_group_name_H-M   'P 1'
#
loop_
_entity.id
_entity.type
_entity.pdbx_description
1 polymer ?
#
loop_
_entity_poly.entity_id
_entity_poly.type
_entity_poly.pdbx_seq_one_letter_code
_entity_poly.pdbx_strand_id
1 'polypeptide(L)'
;MKPIDINKLIASQVLGYEVKDDNIVKEGRYRTGIPSYSQKIEHAWQVVEKMRKDYDFWFELTTPESFSLKTKCYFQLDDIEVSAVCETASMAICKAALLAIEAKNKNLTK
;
A
#
# COMPACT_ATOMS: atom_id res chain seq x y z
N MET A 1 10.56 2.68 9.53
CA MET A 1 9.50 1.69 9.86
C MET A 1 9.98 0.31 9.48
N LYS A 2 9.75 -0.69 10.33
CA LYS A 2 10.05 -2.08 9.99
C LYS A 2 9.01 -2.58 8.97
N PRO A 3 9.31 -3.61 8.15
CA PRO A 3 8.34 -4.16 7.20
C PRO A 3 7.00 -4.55 7.84
N ILE A 4 7.04 -5.09 9.06
CA ILE A 4 5.83 -5.47 9.79
C ILE A 4 4.92 -4.27 10.13
N ASP A 5 5.48 -3.09 10.39
CA ASP A 5 4.70 -1.89 10.67
C ASP A 5 3.99 -1.42 9.40
N ILE A 6 4.67 -1.50 8.25
CA ILE A 6 4.07 -1.19 6.94
C ILE A 6 2.94 -2.18 6.65
N ASN A 7 3.14 -3.46 6.90
CA ASN A 7 2.12 -4.47 6.64
C ASN A 7 0.85 -4.25 7.47
N LYS A 8 0.99 -3.83 8.74
CA LYS A 8 -0.14 -3.45 9.60
C LYS A 8 -0.90 -2.26 9.04
N LEU A 9 -0.18 -1.21 8.63
CA LEU A 9 -0.78 -0.01 8.04
C LEU A 9 -1.50 -0.32 6.73
N ILE A 10 -0.94 -1.17 5.87
CA ILE A 10 -1.60 -1.61 4.65
C ILE A 10 -2.90 -2.35 4.96
N ALA A 11 -2.84 -3.31 5.89
CA ALA A 11 -4.00 -4.08 6.29
C ALA A 11 -5.13 -3.17 6.80
N SER A 12 -4.82 -2.20 7.66
CA SER A 12 -5.84 -1.33 8.25
C SER A 12 -6.29 -0.18 7.37
N GLN A 13 -5.36 0.57 6.78
CA GLN A 13 -5.66 1.83 6.09
C GLN A 13 -6.01 1.65 4.61
N VAL A 14 -5.44 0.64 3.94
CA VAL A 14 -5.69 0.42 2.51
C VAL A 14 -6.71 -0.69 2.29
N LEU A 15 -6.53 -1.82 2.96
CA LEU A 15 -7.42 -2.98 2.80
C LEU A 15 -8.67 -2.91 3.69
N GLY A 16 -8.67 -2.04 4.70
CA GLY A 16 -9.83 -1.81 5.58
C GLY A 16 -10.07 -2.91 6.61
N TYR A 17 -9.05 -3.69 6.94
CA TYR A 17 -9.16 -4.73 7.98
C TYR A 17 -9.04 -4.16 9.39
N GLU A 18 -9.74 -4.76 10.35
CA GLU A 18 -9.45 -4.55 11.76
C GLU A 18 -8.12 -5.24 12.11
N VAL A 19 -7.18 -4.50 12.72
CA VAL A 19 -5.87 -5.02 13.13
C VAL A 19 -5.72 -4.87 14.64
N LYS A 20 -5.47 -5.99 15.33
CA LYS A 20 -5.28 -6.05 16.79
C LYS A 20 -4.24 -7.09 17.16
N ASP A 21 -3.34 -6.75 18.09
CA ASP A 21 -2.26 -7.62 18.57
C ASP A 21 -1.50 -8.31 17.40
N ASP A 22 -1.14 -7.55 16.37
CA ASP A 22 -0.41 -8.01 15.18
C ASP A 22 -1.15 -9.04 14.31
N ASN A 23 -2.47 -9.11 14.45
CA ASN A 23 -3.35 -9.97 13.65
C ASN A 23 -4.45 -9.17 12.97
N ILE A 24 -4.93 -9.67 11.83
CA ILE A 24 -6.19 -9.23 11.23
C ILE A 24 -7.33 -9.93 11.97
N VAL A 25 -8.33 -9.17 12.42
CA VAL A 25 -9.55 -9.67 13.04
C VAL A 25 -10.67 -9.67 12.00
N LYS A 26 -11.28 -10.83 11.80
CA LYS A 26 -12.45 -11.02 10.93
C LYS A 26 -13.67 -11.33 11.79
N GLU A 27 -14.79 -10.67 11.49
CA GLU A 27 -16.08 -10.86 12.17
C GLU A 27 -15.98 -10.69 13.70
N GLY A 28 -15.05 -9.84 14.17
CA GLY A 28 -14.82 -9.58 15.59
C GLY A 28 -14.28 -10.76 16.40
N ARG A 29 -14.01 -11.93 15.79
CA ARG A 29 -13.66 -13.17 16.51
C ARG A 29 -12.48 -13.93 15.93
N TYR A 30 -12.38 -14.03 14.61
CA TYR A 30 -11.35 -14.85 13.97
C TYR A 30 -10.08 -14.06 13.73
N ARG A 31 -8.93 -14.58 14.17
CA ARG A 31 -7.63 -13.96 13.98
C ARG A 31 -6.86 -14.66 12.87
N THR A 32 -6.31 -13.90 11.94
CA THR A 32 -5.37 -14.38 10.94
C THR A 32 -4.10 -13.55 10.97
N GLY A 33 -2.96 -14.16 10.62
CA GLY A 33 -1.71 -13.43 10.48
C GLY A 33 -1.79 -12.34 9.41
N ILE A 34 -0.99 -11.29 9.57
CA ILE A 34 -0.90 -10.20 8.58
C ILE A 34 0.00 -10.64 7.43
N PRO A 35 -0.48 -10.64 6.18
CA PRO A 35 0.34 -10.95 5.02
C PRO A 35 1.56 -10.02 4.89
N SER A 36 2.64 -10.55 4.32
CA SER A 36 3.89 -9.82 4.11
C SER A 36 3.82 -8.84 2.92
N TYR A 37 2.88 -7.90 2.94
CA TYR A 37 2.59 -6.97 1.84
C TYR A 37 3.85 -6.26 1.30
N SER A 38 4.67 -5.70 2.18
CA SER A 38 5.87 -4.92 1.82
C SER A 38 7.07 -5.76 1.39
N GLN A 39 6.95 -7.10 1.40
CA GLN A 39 8.06 -8.02 1.13
C GLN A 39 7.75 -8.96 -0.04
N LYS A 40 6.52 -9.47 -0.12
CA LYS A 40 6.08 -10.45 -1.13
C LYS A 40 5.22 -9.77 -2.19
N ILE A 41 5.58 -9.95 -3.46
CA ILE A 41 4.91 -9.24 -4.56
C ILE A 41 3.46 -9.70 -4.74
N GLU A 42 3.17 -10.98 -4.51
CA GLU A 42 1.83 -11.54 -4.56
C GLU A 42 0.89 -10.92 -3.51
N HIS A 43 1.42 -10.53 -2.35
CA HIS A 43 0.66 -9.80 -1.34
C HIS A 43 0.56 -8.32 -1.68
N ALA A 44 1.66 -7.70 -2.12
CA ALA A 44 1.64 -6.31 -2.58
C ALA A 44 0.62 -6.08 -3.70
N TRP A 45 0.42 -7.07 -4.57
CA TRP A 45 -0.55 -6.97 -5.66
C TRP A 45 -1.99 -6.83 -5.18
N GLN A 46 -2.34 -7.44 -4.04
CA GLN A 46 -3.66 -7.27 -3.42
C GLN A 46 -3.95 -5.80 -3.06
N VAL A 47 -2.90 -5.02 -2.77
CA VAL A 47 -3.00 -3.57 -2.53
C VAL A 47 -3.38 -2.84 -3.80
N VAL A 48 -2.71 -3.16 -4.92
CA VAL A 48 -3.01 -2.59 -6.25
C VAL A 48 -4.45 -2.92 -6.66
N GLU A 49 -4.86 -4.18 -6.49
CA GLU A 49 -6.23 -4.64 -6.80
C GLU A 49 -7.28 -3.93 -5.94
N LYS A 50 -7.00 -3.74 -4.65
CA LYS A 50 -7.89 -2.98 -3.76
C LYS A 50 -8.04 -1.54 -4.20
N MET A 51 -6.92 -0.85 -4.50
CA MET A 51 -6.94 0.54 -4.96
C MET A 51 -7.72 0.68 -6.27
N ARG A 52 -7.51 -0.25 -7.22
CA ARG A 52 -8.28 -0.30 -8.47
C ARG A 52 -9.77 -0.54 -8.26
N LYS A 53 -10.13 -1.36 -7.28
CA LYS A 53 -11.54 -1.68 -6.99
C LYS A 53 -12.29 -0.50 -6.39
N ASP A 54 -11.63 0.27 -5.54
CA ASP A 54 -12.28 1.28 -4.71
C ASP A 54 -12.27 2.69 -5.33
N TYR A 55 -11.44 2.95 -6.34
CA TYR A 55 -11.13 4.28 -6.83
C TYR A 55 -10.88 4.33 -8.34
N ASP A 56 -10.96 5.53 -8.93
CA ASP A 56 -10.39 5.74 -10.27
C ASP A 56 -8.86 5.77 -10.15
N PHE A 57 -8.23 4.75 -10.69
CA PHE A 57 -6.89 4.37 -10.28
C PHE A 57 -6.02 3.96 -11.46
N TRP A 58 -4.88 4.63 -11.57
CA TRP A 58 -3.80 4.26 -12.46
C TRP A 58 -2.51 4.01 -11.68
N PHE A 59 -1.72 3.05 -12.15
CA PHE A 59 -0.45 2.70 -11.51
C PHE A 59 0.62 2.37 -12.54
N GLU A 60 1.87 2.67 -12.17
CA GLU A 60 3.05 2.26 -12.91
C GLU A 60 4.20 1.87 -11.97
N LEU A 61 4.96 0.86 -12.38
CA LEU A 61 6.25 0.52 -11.80
C LEU A 61 7.34 0.80 -12.82
N THR A 62 8.35 1.55 -12.39
CA THR A 62 9.50 1.90 -13.23
C THR A 62 10.76 2.02 -12.37
N THR A 63 11.86 2.47 -12.94
CA THR A 63 13.07 2.88 -12.20
C THR A 63 13.11 4.40 -12.08
N PRO A 64 13.64 4.97 -10.98
CA PRO A 64 13.73 6.42 -10.85
C PRO A 64 14.69 7.05 -11.87
N GLU A 65 15.72 6.30 -12.30
CA GLU A 65 16.76 6.72 -13.24
C GLU A 65 17.19 5.52 -14.10
N SER A 66 17.74 5.78 -15.29
CA SER A 66 18.45 4.77 -16.09
C SER A 66 19.60 4.22 -15.24
N PHE A 67 19.70 2.91 -15.06
CA PHE A 67 20.71 2.22 -14.21
C PHE A 67 20.46 2.20 -12.70
N SER A 68 19.30 2.65 -12.20
CA SER A 68 18.95 2.42 -10.79
C SER A 68 18.48 0.98 -10.56
N LEU A 69 18.96 0.35 -9.48
CA LEU A 69 18.40 -0.93 -8.98
C LEU A 69 17.14 -0.73 -8.13
N LYS A 70 16.76 0.51 -7.86
CA LYS A 70 15.56 0.83 -7.09
C LYS A 70 14.32 0.77 -7.97
N THR A 71 13.20 0.44 -7.35
CA THR A 71 11.88 0.53 -7.97
C THR A 71 11.19 1.82 -7.57
N LYS A 72 10.64 2.54 -8.54
CA LYS A 72 9.70 3.64 -8.34
C LYS A 72 8.29 3.15 -8.64
N CYS A 73 7.35 3.44 -7.75
CA CYS A 73 5.94 3.19 -7.95
C CYS A 73 5.20 4.52 -8.01
N TYR A 74 4.45 4.75 -9.10
CA TYR A 74 3.55 5.88 -9.27
C TYR A 74 2.12 5.43 -9.12
N PHE A 75 1.37 6.10 -8.26
CA PHE A 75 -0.06 5.91 -8.07
C PHE A 75 -0.76 7.23 -8.41
N GLN A 76 -1.78 7.14 -9.26
CA GLN A 76 -2.75 8.19 -9.47
C GLN A 76 -4.10 7.69 -8.94
N LEU A 77 -4.69 8.47 -8.05
CA LEU A 77 -5.94 8.16 -7.35
C LEU A 77 -6.86 9.36 -7.44
N ASP A 78 -7.89 9.31 -8.29
CA ASP A 78 -8.68 10.50 -8.62
C ASP A 78 -7.72 11.64 -9.08
N ASP A 79 -7.74 12.81 -8.43
CA ASP A 79 -6.82 13.95 -8.68
C ASP A 79 -5.50 13.90 -7.88
N ILE A 80 -5.20 12.79 -7.20
CA ILE A 80 -4.05 12.66 -6.31
C ILE A 80 -2.96 11.85 -7.00
N GLU A 81 -1.81 12.49 -7.21
CA GLU A 81 -0.61 11.83 -7.73
C GLU A 81 0.45 11.71 -6.63
N VAL A 82 0.91 10.48 -6.40
CA VAL A 82 2.01 10.20 -5.47
C VAL A 82 3.00 9.22 -6.07
N SER A 83 4.23 9.25 -5.56
CA SER A 83 5.21 8.22 -5.90
C SER A 83 6.10 7.84 -4.72
N ALA A 84 6.56 6.59 -4.72
CA ALA A 84 7.52 6.09 -3.76
C ALA A 84 8.66 5.34 -4.45
N VAL A 85 9.89 5.60 -4.02
CA VAL A 85 11.10 4.91 -4.49
C VAL A 85 11.65 4.02 -3.38
N CYS A 86 11.85 2.74 -3.65
CA CYS A 86 12.36 1.75 -2.69
C CYS A 86 13.24 0.70 -3.38
N GLU A 87 13.99 -0.07 -2.58
CA GLU A 87 14.85 -1.16 -3.09
C GLU A 87 14.04 -2.31 -3.73
N THR A 88 12.76 -2.46 -3.39
CA THR A 88 11.90 -3.52 -3.96
C THR A 88 10.55 -2.97 -4.42
N ALA A 89 9.97 -3.62 -5.42
CA ALA A 89 8.63 -3.30 -5.94
C ALA A 89 7.55 -3.42 -4.87
N SER A 90 7.55 -4.50 -4.07
CA SER A 90 6.58 -4.74 -3.00
C SER A 90 6.55 -3.61 -1.97
N MET A 91 7.74 -3.11 -1.59
CA MET A 91 7.87 -1.98 -0.68
C MET A 91 7.42 -0.66 -1.33
N ALA A 92 7.81 -0.43 -2.60
CA ALA A 92 7.43 0.78 -3.33
C ALA A 92 5.90 0.88 -3.47
N ILE A 93 5.23 -0.22 -3.83
CA ILE A 93 3.76 -0.33 -3.91
C ILE A 93 3.12 0.04 -2.56
N CYS A 94 3.56 -0.61 -1.48
CA CYS A 94 2.95 -0.36 -0.17
C CYS A 94 3.12 1.09 0.28
N LYS A 95 4.30 1.69 0.07
CA LYS A 95 4.50 3.09 0.45
C LYS A 95 3.69 4.06 -0.42
N ALA A 96 3.63 3.85 -1.73
CA ALA A 96 2.82 4.67 -2.62
C ALA A 96 1.33 4.60 -2.24
N ALA A 97 0.83 3.41 -1.91
CA ALA A 97 -0.55 3.23 -1.47
C ALA A 97 -0.87 4.03 -0.19
N LEU A 98 0.00 3.94 0.82
CA LEU A 98 -0.18 4.69 2.08
C LEU A 98 -0.12 6.21 1.84
N LEU A 99 0.80 6.68 0.99
CA LEU A 99 0.88 8.10 0.63
C LEU A 99 -0.41 8.58 -0.07
N ALA A 100 -0.97 7.78 -0.97
CA ALA A 100 -2.20 8.11 -1.68
C ALA A 100 -3.40 8.23 -0.71
N ILE A 101 -3.57 7.27 0.20
CA ILE A 101 -4.62 7.30 1.21
C ILE A 101 -4.44 8.48 2.18
N GLU A 102 -3.21 8.77 2.61
CA GLU A 102 -2.92 9.92 3.47
C GLU A 102 -3.26 11.24 2.78
N ALA A 103 -2.87 11.41 1.52
CA ALA A 103 -3.18 12.60 0.71
C ALA A 103 -4.70 12.75 0.51
N LYS A 104 -5.40 11.65 0.25
CA LYS A 104 -6.87 11.64 0.10
C LYS A 104 -7.57 12.07 1.38
N ASN A 105 -7.18 11.50 2.53
CA ASN A 105 -7.76 11.87 3.82
C ASN A 105 -7.52 13.34 4.15
N LYS A 106 -6.35 13.90 3.81
CA LYS A 106 -6.06 15.34 3.98
C LYS A 106 -6.93 16.23 3.09
N ASN A 107 -7.22 15.80 1.86
CA ASN A 107 -8.09 16.56 0.96
C ASN A 107 -9.57 16.51 1.38
N LEU A 108 -10.05 15.41 1.98
CA LEU A 108 -11.40 15.32 2.54
C LEU A 108 -11.63 16.20 3.77
N THR A 109 -10.55 16.63 4.44
CA THR A 109 -10.61 17.51 5.62
C THR A 109 -10.50 19.01 5.31
N LYS A 110 -10.42 19.40 4.04
CA LYS A 110 -10.44 20.79 3.58
C LYS A 110 -11.84 21.17 3.12
#